data_AF-A0AAU0T206-F1
#
_entry.id   AF-A0AAU0T206-F1
#
_cell.length_a   1.000
_cell.length_b   1.000
_cell.length_c   1.000
_cell.angle_alpha   90.00
_cell.angle_beta   90.00
_cell.angle_gamma   90.00
#
_symmetry.space_group_name_H-M   'P 1'
#
loop_
_entity.id
_entity.type
_entity.pdbx_description
1 polymer ?
#
loop_
_entity_poly.entity_id
_entity_poly.type
_entity_poly.pdbx_seq_one_letter_code
_entity_poly.pdbx_strand_id
1 'polypeptide(L)'
;MRKTLIALLFAAALPTVAMAMPPEDGGGHSGGMHSHSPYSQLNLTPDQRQQIGRIMFEQKRNRDEVTERYLQMLTPAQQKSMQDELAAKHIKAQSDVRALLKPDQQKQFDVIQQQEAQRRADHAEFQAWKAQKAQQAQ
;
A
#
# COMPACT_ATOMS: atom_id res chain seq x y z
N MET A 1 -28.21 -28.50 -7.26
CA MET A 1 -27.30 -29.66 -7.28
C MET A 1 -25.90 -29.19 -6.95
N ARG A 2 -25.24 -29.85 -5.99
CA ARG A 2 -23.89 -29.55 -5.50
C ARG A 2 -22.82 -30.03 -6.50
N LYS A 3 -21.59 -29.51 -6.36
CA LYS A 3 -20.26 -29.95 -6.90
C LYS A 3 -19.87 -29.18 -8.18
N THR A 4 -18.77 -28.40 -8.19
CA THR A 4 -17.38 -28.89 -8.35
C THR A 4 -16.38 -27.81 -7.87
N LEU A 5 -15.59 -28.06 -6.83
CA LEU A 5 -14.22 -28.61 -6.81
C LEU A 5 -13.11 -27.55 -7.04
N ILE A 6 -12.49 -27.20 -5.91
CA ILE A 6 -11.16 -26.60 -5.77
C ILE A 6 -10.13 -27.53 -6.41
N ALA A 7 -9.31 -27.00 -7.33
CA ALA A 7 -8.13 -27.68 -7.84
C ALA A 7 -6.88 -26.92 -7.40
N LEU A 8 -6.32 -27.37 -6.27
CA LEU A 8 -4.91 -27.21 -5.93
C LEU A 8 -4.08 -28.00 -6.96
N LEU A 9 -3.13 -27.35 -7.63
CA LEU A 9 -2.05 -28.05 -8.30
C LEU A 9 -0.71 -27.55 -7.78
N PHE A 10 -0.09 -28.42 -7.02
CA PHE A 10 1.25 -28.34 -6.44
C PHE A 10 2.02 -29.55 -7.00
N ALA A 11 3.04 -29.33 -7.83
CA ALA A 11 4.17 -30.22 -8.16
C ALA A 11 4.88 -29.65 -9.41
N ALA A 12 6.02 -28.95 -9.31
CA ALA A 12 7.38 -29.42 -9.02
C ALA A 12 8.03 -30.24 -10.17
N ALA A 13 8.94 -29.60 -10.90
CA ALA A 13 10.08 -30.22 -11.57
C ALA A 13 11.19 -29.16 -11.81
N LEU A 14 12.28 -29.22 -11.03
CA LEU A 14 13.54 -28.47 -11.20
C LEU A 14 14.63 -29.45 -11.69
N PRO A 15 15.68 -29.01 -12.43
CA PRO A 15 16.96 -28.73 -11.75
C PRO A 15 17.86 -27.65 -12.40
N THR A 16 18.95 -27.28 -11.70
CA THR A 16 20.14 -26.46 -12.10
C THR A 16 19.97 -24.93 -12.03
N VAL A 17 20.79 -24.12 -11.33
CA VAL A 17 22.12 -24.27 -10.68
C VAL A 17 22.11 -23.51 -9.34
N ALA A 18 22.82 -24.07 -8.35
CA ALA A 18 23.14 -23.42 -7.09
C ALA A 18 24.07 -22.21 -7.30
N MET A 19 23.57 -21.00 -7.06
CA MET A 19 24.41 -19.88 -6.65
C MET A 19 24.23 -19.71 -5.16
N ALA A 20 25.17 -20.29 -4.42
CA ALA A 20 25.37 -20.01 -3.01
C ALA A 20 25.75 -18.52 -2.87
N MET A 21 24.76 -17.68 -2.60
CA MET A 21 24.98 -16.40 -1.94
C MET A 21 24.76 -16.65 -0.44
N PRO A 22 25.74 -16.34 0.43
CA PRO A 22 25.55 -16.44 1.87
C PRO A 22 24.37 -15.56 2.29
N PRO A 23 23.63 -15.93 3.35
CA PRO A 23 22.69 -15.01 3.99
C PRO A 23 23.50 -13.88 4.60
N GLU A 24 23.70 -12.81 3.83
CA GLU A 24 24.09 -11.53 4.35
C GLU A 24 22.96 -11.09 5.27
N ASP A 25 23.29 -11.06 6.55
CA ASP A 25 22.50 -10.60 7.68
C ASP A 25 22.16 -9.10 7.48
N GLY A 26 21.22 -8.85 6.57
CA GLY A 26 20.61 -7.55 6.32
C GLY A 26 19.56 -7.30 7.38
N GLY A 27 20.02 -6.97 8.58
CA GLY A 27 19.18 -6.57 9.70
C GLY A 27 18.12 -5.55 9.31
N GLY A 28 16.90 -5.80 9.77
CA GLY A 28 15.86 -4.79 9.94
C GLY A 28 15.24 -4.24 8.65
N HIS A 29 14.17 -4.87 8.19
CA HIS A 29 13.06 -4.11 7.61
C HIS A 29 12.35 -3.33 8.75
N SER A 30 13.04 -2.39 9.38
CA SER A 30 12.40 -1.30 10.09
C SER A 30 11.89 -0.30 9.05
N GLY A 31 10.89 -0.72 8.27
CA GLY A 31 10.10 0.14 7.39
C GLY A 31 9.19 1.10 8.15
N GLY A 32 9.58 1.48 9.38
CA GLY A 32 9.07 2.68 9.99
C GLY A 32 9.72 3.81 9.22
N MET A 33 8.92 4.57 8.47
CA MET A 33 9.23 5.97 8.22
C MET A 33 9.88 6.49 9.50
N HIS A 34 11.18 6.81 9.49
CA HIS A 34 11.76 7.61 10.55
C HIS A 34 10.95 8.89 10.52
N SER A 35 9.91 8.90 11.35
CA SER A 35 9.00 10.00 11.47
C SER A 35 9.91 11.13 11.88
N HIS A 36 10.11 12.08 10.96
CA HIS A 36 10.72 13.38 11.24
C HIS A 36 9.78 14.20 12.14
N SER A 37 9.13 13.52 13.09
CA SER A 37 8.38 14.12 14.16
C SER A 37 9.40 14.82 15.05
N PRO A 38 9.22 16.11 15.36
CA PRO A 38 10.16 16.88 16.17
C PRO A 38 10.44 16.23 17.54
N TYR A 39 9.54 15.38 18.03
CA TYR A 39 9.69 14.65 19.28
C TYR A 39 10.68 13.49 19.23
N SER A 40 11.09 13.02 18.04
CA SER A 40 12.08 11.93 17.91
C SER A 40 13.49 12.36 18.34
N GLN A 41 13.77 13.67 18.33
CA GLN A 41 15.04 14.29 18.76
C GLN A 41 15.12 14.46 20.29
N LEU A 42 14.01 14.28 21.01
CA LEU A 42 13.98 14.39 22.46
C LEU A 42 14.41 13.07 23.10
N ASN A 43 15.13 13.14 24.22
CA ASN A 43 15.46 11.96 25.02
C ASN A 43 14.22 11.50 25.82
N LEU A 44 13.28 10.86 25.12
CA LEU A 44 12.03 10.37 25.69
C LEU A 44 12.21 8.98 26.32
N THR A 45 11.63 8.81 27.50
CA THR A 45 11.42 7.48 28.13
C THR A 45 10.44 6.62 27.29
N PRO A 46 10.45 5.29 27.45
CA PRO A 46 9.53 4.40 26.72
C PRO A 46 8.05 4.79 26.88
N ASP A 47 7.61 5.09 28.10
CA ASP A 47 6.22 5.47 28.40
C ASP A 47 5.83 6.79 27.70
N GLN A 48 6.75 7.76 27.66
CA GLN A 48 6.52 9.03 26.95
C GLN A 48 6.40 8.80 25.44
N ARG A 49 7.23 7.93 24.85
CA ARG A 49 7.14 7.59 23.42
C ARG A 49 5.80 6.96 23.08
N GLN A 50 5.31 6.04 23.91
CA GLN A 50 4.01 5.41 23.73
C GLN A 50 2.87 6.44 23.80
N GLN A 51 2.87 7.32 24.80
CA GLN A 51 1.84 8.35 24.96
C GLN A 51 1.85 9.35 23.81
N ILE A 52 3.02 9.82 23.39
CA ILE A 52 3.15 10.70 22.22
C ILE A 52 2.67 9.99 20.95
N GLY A 53 3.03 8.72 20.76
CA GLY A 53 2.54 7.91 19.65
C GLY A 53 1.01 7.84 19.59
N ARG A 54 0.36 7.63 20.74
CA ARG A 54 -1.11 7.66 20.85
C ARG A 54 -1.68 9.02 20.44
N ILE A 55 -1.13 10.12 20.97
CA ILE A 55 -1.57 11.47 20.63
C ILE A 55 -1.42 11.74 19.13
N MET A 56 -0.30 11.35 18.52
CA MET A 56 -0.08 11.53 17.08
C MET A 56 -1.07 10.72 16.24
N PHE A 57 -1.34 9.49 16.65
CA PHE A 57 -2.34 8.65 15.99
C PHE A 57 -3.74 9.25 16.09
N GLU A 58 -4.15 9.71 17.28
CA GLU A 58 -5.43 10.38 17.50
C GLU A 58 -5.55 11.68 16.69
N GLN A 59 -4.49 12.48 16.62
CA GLN A 59 -4.47 13.68 15.76
C GLN A 59 -4.67 13.32 14.29
N LYS A 60 -3.97 12.28 13.80
CA LYS A 60 -4.14 11.79 12.42
C LYS A 60 -5.58 11.37 12.19
N ARG A 61 -6.16 10.56 13.09
CA ARG A 61 -7.54 10.10 13.00
C ARG A 61 -8.53 11.27 12.99
N ASN A 62 -8.38 12.23 13.90
CA ASN A 62 -9.26 13.40 13.97
C ASN A 62 -9.21 14.22 12.68
N ARG A 63 -8.02 14.39 12.09
CA ARG A 63 -7.88 15.05 10.78
C ARG A 63 -8.60 14.26 9.68
N ASP A 64 -8.39 12.95 9.63
CA ASP A 64 -9.01 12.08 8.62
C ASP A 64 -10.54 12.09 8.74
N GLU A 65 -11.09 12.05 9.97
CA GLU A 65 -12.54 12.18 10.23
C GLU A 65 -13.13 13.53 9.76
N VAL A 66 -12.42 14.63 9.98
CA VAL A 66 -12.87 15.95 9.52
C VAL A 66 -12.91 15.98 7.99
N THR A 67 -11.85 15.49 7.33
CA THR A 67 -11.80 15.40 5.87
C THR A 67 -12.93 14.52 5.33
N GLU A 68 -13.16 13.34 5.91
CA GLU A 68 -14.23 12.43 5.50
C GLU A 68 -15.61 13.09 5.60
N ARG A 69 -15.90 13.81 6.68
CA ARG A 69 -17.17 14.55 6.83
C ARG A 69 -17.41 15.53 5.70
N TYR A 70 -16.39 16.27 5.28
CA TYR A 70 -16.51 17.20 4.16
C TYR A 70 -16.63 16.47 2.81
N LEU A 71 -15.91 15.35 2.63
CA LEU A 71 -16.03 14.55 1.41
C LEU A 71 -17.42 13.91 1.26
N GLN A 72 -18.08 13.57 2.37
CA GLN A 72 -19.47 13.07 2.35
C GLN A 72 -20.49 14.12 1.90
N MET A 73 -20.18 15.41 2.01
CA MET A 73 -21.04 16.48 1.51
C MET A 73 -20.97 16.63 -0.03
N LEU A 74 -19.95 16.04 -0.66
CA LEU A 74 -19.83 16.03 -2.12
C LEU A 74 -20.87 15.09 -2.73
N THR A 75 -21.50 15.53 -3.83
CA THR A 75 -22.33 14.64 -4.64
C THR A 75 -21.50 13.51 -5.26
N PRO A 76 -22.10 12.36 -5.63
CA PRO A 76 -21.37 11.29 -6.31
C PRO A 76 -20.64 11.75 -7.57
N ALA A 77 -21.20 12.71 -8.31
CA ALA A 77 -20.57 13.31 -9.49
C ALA A 77 -19.32 14.13 -9.12
N GLN A 78 -19.38 14.94 -8.06
CA GLN A 78 -18.23 15.70 -7.57
C GLN A 78 -17.13 14.80 -7.01
N GLN A 79 -17.50 13.75 -6.27
CA GLN A 79 -16.53 12.74 -5.80
C GLN A 79 -15.82 12.07 -6.96
N LYS A 80 -16.56 11.68 -8.01
CA LYS A 80 -15.99 11.10 -9.23
C LYS A 80 -15.06 12.08 -9.93
N SER A 81 -15.48 13.34 -10.10
CA SER A 81 -14.64 14.38 -10.71
C SER A 81 -13.32 14.56 -9.95
N MET A 82 -13.35 14.58 -8.62
CA MET A 82 -12.15 14.68 -7.79
C MET A 82 -11.24 13.45 -7.97
N GLN A 83 -11.79 12.23 -7.96
CA GLN A 83 -11.03 11.01 -8.18
C GLN A 83 -10.38 10.97 -9.56
N ASP A 84 -11.13 11.35 -10.60
CA ASP A 84 -10.64 11.39 -11.98
C ASP A 84 -9.52 12.44 -12.13
N GLU A 85 -9.65 13.61 -11.48
CA GLU A 85 -8.60 14.63 -11.46
C GLU A 85 -7.32 14.13 -10.77
N LEU A 86 -7.45 13.48 -9.61
CA LEU A 86 -6.31 12.91 -8.89
C LEU A 86 -5.63 11.80 -9.72
N ALA A 87 -6.42 10.95 -10.37
CA ALA A 87 -5.89 9.90 -11.26
C ALA A 87 -5.12 10.51 -12.43
N ALA A 88 -5.65 11.55 -13.07
CA ALA A 88 -4.96 12.26 -14.16
C ALA A 88 -3.64 12.89 -13.68
N LYS A 89 -3.65 13.55 -12.52
CA LYS A 89 -2.43 14.13 -11.91
C LYS A 89 -1.38 13.06 -11.61
N HIS A 90 -1.82 11.91 -11.10
CA HIS A 90 -0.93 10.79 -10.79
C HIS A 90 -0.29 10.19 -12.06
N ILE A 91 -1.07 9.97 -13.11
CA ILE A 91 -0.56 9.51 -14.42
C ILE A 91 0.46 10.51 -14.98
N LYS A 92 0.16 11.81 -14.90
CA LYS A 92 1.09 12.84 -15.34
C LYS A 92 2.40 12.78 -14.55
N ALA A 93 2.32 12.74 -13.22
CA ALA A 93 3.50 12.66 -12.36
C ALA A 93 4.38 11.44 -12.68
N GLN A 94 3.76 10.28 -12.93
CA GLN A 94 4.48 9.07 -13.33
C GLN A 94 5.19 9.23 -14.68
N SER A 95 4.53 9.85 -15.66
CA SER A 95 5.14 10.16 -16.96
C SER A 95 6.32 11.13 -16.81
N ASP A 96 6.15 12.20 -16.02
CA ASP A 96 7.20 13.18 -15.76
C ASP A 96 8.41 12.53 -15.07
N VAL A 97 8.18 11.66 -14.07
CA VAL A 97 9.25 10.89 -13.41
C VAL A 97 9.96 10.00 -14.42
N ARG A 98 9.22 9.23 -15.22
CA ARG A 98 9.80 8.33 -16.23
C ARG A 98 10.67 9.07 -17.24
N ALA A 99 10.28 10.28 -17.64
CA ALA A 99 11.05 11.12 -18.56
C ALA A 99 12.41 11.56 -18.01
N LEU A 100 12.58 11.61 -16.68
CA LEU A 100 13.85 11.95 -16.02
C LEU A 100 14.79 10.74 -15.84
N LEU A 101 14.30 9.52 -16.07
CA LEU A 101 15.06 8.28 -15.85
C LEU A 101 15.89 7.91 -17.08
N LYS A 102 17.05 7.28 -16.84
CA LYS A 102 17.87 6.66 -17.89
C LYS A 102 17.17 5.41 -18.46
N PRO A 103 17.51 4.94 -19.68
CA PRO A 103 16.82 3.81 -20.32
C PRO A 103 16.72 2.54 -19.45
N ASP A 104 17.79 2.17 -18.74
CA ASP A 104 17.75 0.98 -17.89
C ASP A 104 16.93 1.19 -16.60
N GLN A 105 16.88 2.42 -16.08
CA GLN A 105 16.00 2.79 -14.96
C GLN A 105 14.53 2.82 -15.37
N GLN A 106 14.23 3.23 -16.62
CA GLN A 106 12.86 3.19 -17.16
C GLN A 106 12.32 1.76 -17.21
N LYS A 107 13.14 0.77 -17.61
CA LYS A 107 12.74 -0.64 -17.60
C LYS A 107 12.38 -1.11 -16.19
N GLN A 108 13.20 -0.77 -15.19
CA GLN A 108 12.92 -1.11 -13.80
C GLN A 108 11.67 -0.41 -13.28
N PHE A 109 11.51 0.88 -13.58
CA PHE A 109 10.34 1.65 -13.24
C PHE A 109 9.07 1.03 -13.82
N ASP A 110 9.07 0.71 -15.12
CA ASP A 110 7.90 0.10 -15.79
C ASP A 110 7.50 -1.24 -15.14
N VAL A 111 8.47 -2.04 -14.67
CA VAL A 111 8.21 -3.28 -13.90
C VAL A 111 7.59 -2.96 -12.53
N ILE A 112 8.13 -1.98 -11.80
CA ILE A 112 7.58 -1.55 -10.50
C ILE A 112 6.12 -1.11 -10.66
N GLN A 113 5.84 -0.32 -11.69
CA GLN A 113 4.50 0.18 -11.99
C GLN A 113 3.50 -0.96 -12.26
N GLN A 114 3.92 -2.00 -12.99
CA GLN A 114 3.10 -3.18 -13.22
C GLN A 114 2.81 -3.94 -11.92
N GLN A 115 3.83 -4.13 -11.07
CA GLN A 115 3.65 -4.79 -9.77
C GLN A 115 2.73 -3.99 -8.84
N GLU A 116 2.82 -2.66 -8.84
CA GLU A 116 1.89 -1.81 -8.09
C GLU A 116 0.45 -1.91 -8.60
N ALA A 117 0.26 -1.99 -9.92
CA ALA A 117 -1.06 -2.20 -10.49
C ALA A 117 -1.65 -3.55 -10.05
N GLN A 118 -0.85 -4.62 -10.05
CA GLN A 118 -1.24 -5.93 -9.54
C GLN A 118 -1.61 -5.88 -8.06
N ARG A 119 -0.73 -5.33 -7.19
CA ARG A 119 -1.02 -5.21 -5.75
C ARG A 119 -2.30 -4.43 -5.46
N ARG A 120 -2.59 -3.38 -6.25
CA ARG A 120 -3.84 -2.62 -6.11
C ARG A 120 -5.06 -3.45 -6.52
N ALA A 121 -4.95 -4.23 -7.60
CA ALA A 121 -6.01 -5.13 -8.04
C ALA A 121 -6.26 -6.23 -6.98
N ASP A 122 -5.21 -6.91 -6.52
CA ASP A 122 -5.29 -7.95 -5.48
C ASP A 122 -5.94 -7.41 -4.20
N HIS A 123 -5.54 -6.20 -3.78
CA HIS A 123 -6.13 -5.55 -2.62
C HIS A 123 -7.61 -5.21 -2.85
N ALA A 124 -7.98 -4.73 -4.03
CA ALA A 124 -9.38 -4.45 -4.37
C ALA A 124 -10.24 -5.73 -4.34
N GLU A 125 -9.73 -6.83 -4.89
CA GLU A 125 -10.38 -8.14 -4.83
C GLU A 125 -10.54 -8.63 -3.39
N PHE A 126 -9.50 -8.49 -2.57
CA PHE A 126 -9.55 -8.85 -1.16
C PHE A 126 -10.59 -8.03 -0.38
N GLN A 127 -10.68 -6.71 -0.62
CA GLN A 127 -11.69 -5.86 0.02
C GLN A 127 -13.11 -6.23 -0.43
N ALA A 128 -13.31 -6.55 -1.72
CA ALA A 128 -14.59 -7.03 -2.22
C ALA A 128 -14.99 -8.37 -1.58
N TRP A 129 -14.04 -9.32 -1.46
CA TRP A 129 -14.25 -10.58 -0.74
C TRP A 129 -14.62 -10.35 0.72
N LYS A 130 -13.92 -9.44 1.42
CA LYS A 130 -14.20 -9.11 2.81
C LYS A 130 -15.60 -8.51 2.99
N ALA A 131 -16.03 -7.64 2.08
CA ALA A 131 -17.38 -7.06 2.09
C ALA A 131 -18.46 -8.14 1.86
N GLN A 132 -18.25 -9.05 0.90
CA GLN A 132 -19.16 -10.18 0.67
C GLN A 132 -19.24 -11.10 1.90
N LYS A 133 -18.11 -11.36 2.58
CA LYS A 133 -18.10 -12.16 3.80
C LYS A 133 -18.82 -11.48 4.96
N ALA A 134 -18.67 -10.17 5.14
CA ALA A 134 -19.40 -9.43 6.16
C ALA A 134 -20.92 -9.48 5.93
N GLN A 135 -21.37 -9.40 4.67
CA GLN A 135 -22.78 -9.52 4.31
C GLN A 135 -23.36 -10.93 4.55
N GLN A 136 -22.55 -11.98 4.43
CA GLN A 136 -22.95 -13.37 4.73
C GLN A 136 -22.99 -13.69 6.23
N ALA A 137 -22.43 -12.83 7.08
CA ALA A 137 -22.36 -13.01 8.52
C ALA A 137 -23.45 -12.23 9.31
N GLN A 138 -24.34 -11.52 8.60
CA GLN A 138 -25.56 -10.89 9.12
C GLN A 138 -26.79 -11.72 8.73
#